data_AF-A0A6G2DQL7-F1
#
_entry.id   AF-A0A6G2DQL7-F1
#
_cell.length_a   1.000
_cell.length_b   1.000
_cell.length_c   1.000
_cell.angle_alpha   90.00
_cell.angle_beta   90.00
_cell.angle_gamma   90.00
#
_symmetry.space_group_name_H-M   'P 1'
#
loop_
_entity.id
_entity.type
_entity.pdbx_description
1 polymer ?
#
loop_
_entity_poly.entity_id
_entity_poly.type
_entity_poly.pdbx_seq_one_letter_code
_entity_poly.pdbx_strand_id
1 'polypeptide(L)' 'DIEAVHFASPPYTSPGALKKAQDLTRKLTKFGGNIQFIEVPFTEIQEEIKAKAPEAYLMTLTRRFMMRITDRIREVRNG' A
#
# COMPACT_ATOMS: atom_id res chain seq x y z
N ASP A 1 7.00 9.42 15.12
CA ASP A 1 7.41 9.14 13.73
C ASP A 1 6.24 8.62 12.92
N ILE A 2 6.20 8.93 11.63
CA ILE A 2 5.11 8.51 10.73
C ILE A 2 5.67 7.45 9.77
N GLU A 3 4.90 6.39 9.53
CA GLU A 3 5.21 5.39 8.52
C GLU A 3 4.17 5.43 7.41
N ALA A 4 4.63 5.53 6.16
CA ALA A 4 3.80 5.54 4.97
C ALA A 4 3.86 4.17 4.29
N VAL A 5 2.72 3.47 4.21
CA VAL A 5 2.58 2.19 3.51
C VAL A 5 2.04 2.43 2.10
N HIS A 6 2.77 1.98 1.08
CA HIS A 6 2.37 2.04 -0.32
C HIS A 6 2.25 0.63 -0.91
N PHE A 7 1.08 0.31 -1.44
CA PHE A 7 0.83 -0.97 -2.11
C PHE A 7 1.09 -0.83 -3.61
N ALA A 8 2.05 -1.61 -4.12
CA ALA A 8 2.41 -1.65 -5.53
C ALA A 8 1.91 -2.96 -6.15
N SER A 9 1.27 -2.88 -7.31
CA SER A 9 0.74 -4.05 -8.03
C SER A 9 1.05 -4.01 -9.53
N PRO A 10 2.33 -4.06 -9.97
CA PRO A 10 2.66 -4.18 -11.39
C PRO A 10 2.01 -5.44 -12.01
N PRO A 11 1.50 -5.40 -13.25
CA PRO A 11 1.56 -4.30 -14.20
C PRO A 11 0.48 -3.22 -14.03
N TYR A 12 -0.48 -3.39 -13.10
CA TYR A 12 -1.58 -2.45 -12.88
C TYR A 12 -1.13 -1.09 -12.34
N THR A 13 0.00 -1.05 -11.65
CA THR A 13 0.66 0.20 -11.22
C THR A 13 1.95 0.42 -11.98
N SER A 14 2.17 1.65 -12.43
CA SER A 14 3.41 2.01 -13.14
C SER A 14 4.56 2.34 -12.16
N PRO A 15 5.82 2.16 -12.58
CA PRO A 15 6.98 2.65 -11.81
C PRO A 15 6.91 4.15 -11.52
N GLY A 16 6.28 4.92 -12.42
CA GLY A 16 6.04 6.35 -12.21
C GLY A 16 5.07 6.66 -11.07
N ALA A 17 4.10 5.77 -10.79
CA ALA A 17 3.20 5.92 -9.64
C ALA A 17 3.95 5.73 -8.32
N LEU A 18 4.84 4.73 -8.26
CA LEU A 18 5.71 4.50 -7.10
C LEU A 18 6.62 5.70 -6.83
N LYS A 19 7.29 6.21 -7.88
CA LYS A 19 8.15 7.39 -7.76
C LYS A 19 7.38 8.63 -7.26
N LYS A 20 6.16 8.85 -7.77
CA LYS A 20 5.29 9.92 -7.30
C LYS A 20 4.94 9.78 -5.81
N ALA A 21 4.65 8.57 -5.34
CA ALA A 21 4.38 8.31 -3.93
C ALA A 21 5.60 8.64 -3.05
N GLN A 22 6.79 8.18 -3.45
CA GLN A 22 8.04 8.49 -2.76
C GLN A 22 8.35 10.01 -2.73
N ASP A 23 8.15 10.70 -3.86
CA ASP A 23 8.35 12.14 -3.96
C ASP A 23 7.37 12.93 -3.06
N LEU A 24 6.13 12.47 -2.94
CA LEU A 24 5.14 13.05 -2.02
C LEU A 24 5.56 12.84 -0.57
N THR A 25 5.96 11.63 -0.19
CA THR A 25 6.45 11.34 1.16
C THR A 25 7.66 12.21 1.52
N ARG A 26 8.58 12.42 0.57
CA ARG A 26 9.72 13.34 0.74
C ARG A 26 9.29 14.80 0.93
N LYS A 27 8.21 15.25 0.28
CA LYS A 27 7.70 16.62 0.50
C LYS A 27 7.06 16.76 1.88
N LEU A 28 6.42 15.69 2.38
CA LEU A 28 5.77 15.67 3.69
C LEU A 28 6.77 15.66 4.87
N THR A 29 7.99 15.14 4.68
CA THR A 29 9.01 15.16 5.74
C THR A 29 9.36 16.57 6.22
N LYS A 30 9.12 17.60 5.37
CA LYS A 30 9.25 19.02 5.76
C LYS A 30 8.32 19.45 6.90
N PHE A 31 7.21 18.73 7.08
CA PHE A 31 6.18 19.07 8.07
C PHE A 31 6.08 18.03 9.20
N GLY A 32 6.49 16.78 8.96
CA GLY A 32 6.25 15.64 9.84
C GLY A 32 7.48 14.93 10.40
N GLY A 33 8.68 15.48 10.23
CA GLY A 33 9.93 14.81 10.64
C GLY A 33 10.30 13.65 9.71
N ASN A 34 10.95 12.61 10.25
CA ASN A 34 11.35 11.45 9.45
C ASN A 34 10.11 10.60 9.11
N ILE A 35 9.88 10.35 7.83
CA ILE A 35 8.78 9.47 7.36
C ILE A 35 9.40 8.24 6.72
N GLN A 36 9.15 7.07 7.32
CA GLN A 36 9.57 5.82 6.72
C GLN A 36 8.58 5.39 5.63
N PHE A 37 9.09 5.11 4.44
CA PHE A 37 8.28 4.61 3.33
C PHE A 37 8.41 3.09 3.25
N ILE A 38 7.28 2.38 3.27
CA ILE A 38 7.17 0.92 3.20
C ILE A 38 6.44 0.59 1.91
N GLU A 39 7.12 -0.05 0.98
CA GLU A 39 6.51 -0.59 -0.23
C GLU A 39 6.06 -2.04 0.02
N VAL A 40 4.82 -2.35 -0.35
CA VAL A 40 4.22 -3.67 -0.22
C VAL A 40 3.84 -4.20 -1.60
N PRO A 41 4.41 -5.34 -2.04
CA PRO A 41 3.96 -5.98 -3.27
C PRO A 41 2.55 -6.57 -3.07
N PHE A 42 1.62 -6.19 -3.93
CA PHE A 42 0.19 -6.52 -3.81
C PHE A 42 -0.37 -7.25 -5.05
N THR A 43 0.44 -7.47 -6.08
CA THR A 43 0.00 -8.10 -7.35
C THR A 43 -0.67 -9.45 -7.13
N GLU A 44 -0.03 -10.37 -6.40
CA GLU A 44 -0.57 -11.73 -6.21
C GLU A 44 -1.91 -11.72 -5.47
N ILE A 45 -2.04 -10.90 -4.43
CA ILE A 45 -3.29 -10.75 -3.68
C ILE A 45 -4.39 -10.16 -4.56
N GLN A 46 -4.06 -9.15 -5.37
CA GLN A 46 -5.00 -8.52 -6.28
C GLN A 46 -5.50 -9.49 -7.36
N GLU A 47 -4.59 -10.27 -7.96
CA GLU A 47 -4.97 -11.28 -8.96
C GLU A 47 -5.86 -12.36 -8.34
N GLU A 48 -5.58 -12.79 -7.12
CA GLU A 48 -6.40 -13.79 -6.43
C GLU A 48 -7.80 -13.28 -6.08
N ILE A 49 -7.91 -12.03 -5.65
CA ILE A 49 -9.22 -11.39 -5.43
C ILE A 49 -9.99 -11.34 -6.76
N LYS A 50 -9.34 -10.96 -7.85
CA LYS A 50 -9.94 -10.89 -9.19
C LYS A 50 -10.38 -12.25 -9.70
N ALA A 51 -9.62 -13.30 -9.43
CA ALA A 51 -9.92 -14.66 -9.87
C ALA A 51 -11.09 -15.31 -9.11
N LYS A 52 -11.24 -14.99 -7.81
CA LYS A 52 -12.12 -15.75 -6.91
C LYS A 52 -13.35 -14.99 -6.41
N ALA A 53 -13.36 -13.66 -6.46
CA ALA A 53 -14.46 -12.87 -5.92
C ALA A 53 -15.42 -12.35 -7.01
N PRO A 54 -16.71 -12.15 -6.68
CA PRO A 54 -17.64 -11.47 -7.58
C PRO A 54 -17.16 -10.05 -7.88
N GLU A 55 -17.36 -9.61 -9.13
CA GLU A 55 -16.90 -8.30 -9.62
C GLU A 55 -17.34 -7.13 -8.73
N ALA A 56 -18.59 -7.18 -8.25
CA ALA A 56 -19.17 -6.19 -7.36
C ALA A 56 -18.41 -5.99 -6.03
N TYR A 57 -17.58 -6.95 -5.62
CA TYR A 57 -16.83 -6.91 -4.35
C TYR A 57 -15.32 -6.68 -4.50
N LEU A 58 -14.78 -6.63 -5.72
CA LEU A 58 -13.32 -6.53 -5.94
C LEU A 58 -12.69 -5.37 -5.18
N MET A 59 -13.24 -4.17 -5.33
CA MET A 59 -12.70 -2.97 -4.67
C MET A 59 -12.79 -3.05 -3.14
N THR A 60 -13.89 -3.60 -2.62
CA THR A 60 -14.11 -3.75 -1.17
C THR A 60 -13.12 -4.75 -0.58
N LEU A 61 -12.90 -5.89 -1.25
CA LEU A 61 -11.95 -6.90 -0.79
C LEU A 61 -10.52 -6.37 -0.87
N THR A 62 -10.12 -5.74 -1.98
CA THR A 62 -8.79 -5.12 -2.13
C THR A 62 -8.49 -4.17 -0.97
N ARG A 63 -9.41 -3.25 -0.65
CA ARG A 63 -9.25 -2.31 0.47
C ARG A 63 -9.17 -3.01 1.83
N ARG A 64 -9.96 -4.06 2.05
CA ARG A 64 -9.92 -4.84 3.31
C ARG A 64 -8.58 -5.57 3.49
N PHE A 65 -8.01 -6.12 2.41
CA PHE A 65 -6.70 -6.75 2.46
C PHE A 65 -5.59 -5.72 2.72
N MET A 66 -5.62 -4.57 2.05
CA MET A 66 -4.70 -3.46 2.33
C MET A 66 -4.74 -3.06 3.81
N MET A 67 -5.94 -2.86 4.39
CA MET A 67 -6.08 -2.51 5.81
C MET A 67 -5.56 -3.59 6.75
N ARG A 68 -5.82 -4.87 6.47
CA ARG A 68 -5.30 -5.99 7.28
C ARG A 68 -3.78 -6.07 7.25
N ILE A 69 -3.17 -5.86 6.08
CA ILE A 69 -1.72 -5.86 5.93
C ILE A 69 -1.11 -4.68 6.68
N THR A 70 -1.70 -3.49 6.55
CA THR A 70 -1.26 -2.30 7.28
C THR A 70 -1.33 -2.51 8.80
N ASP A 71 -2.43 -3.09 9.31
CA ASP A 71 -2.56 -3.41 10.73
C ASP A 71 -1.54 -4.47 11.19
N ARG A 72 -1.22 -5.45 10.33
CA ARG A 72 -0.17 -6.42 10.64
C ARG A 72 1.22 -5.78 10.69
N ILE A 73 1.51 -4.83 9.80
CA ILE A 73 2.76 -4.05 9.81
C ILE A 73 2.85 -3.24 11.11
N ARG A 74 1.75 -2.57 11.48
CA ARG A 74 1.59 -1.83 12.74
C ARG A 74 1.94 -2.69 13.96
N GLU A 75 1.36 -3.89 14.05
CA GLU A 75 1.65 -4.85 15.13
C GLU A 75 3.13 -5.27 15.19
N VAL A 76 3.71 -5.67 14.06
CA VAL A 76 5.11 -6.16 14.00
C VAL A 76 6.10 -5.08 14.40
N ARG A 77 5.77 -3.81 14.11
CA ARG A 77 6.63 -2.66 14.35
C ARG A 77 6.39 -2.00 15.71
N ASN A 78 5.55 -2.59 16.56
CA ASN A 78 5.22 -2.11 17.90
C ASN A 78 4.70 -0.67 17.92
N GLY A 79 3.92 -0.27 16.92
CA GLY A 79 3.28 1.04 16.83
C GLY A 79 2.01 0.98 16.03
#